data_AF-A0A7Y3FAK5-F1
#
_entry.id   AF-A0A7Y3FAK5-F1
#
_cell.length_a   1.000
_cell.length_b   1.000
_cell.length_c   1.000
_cell.angle_alpha   90.00
_cell.angle_beta   90.00
_cell.angle_gamma   90.00
#
_symmetry.space_group_name_H-M   'P 1'
#
loop_
_entity.id
_entity.type
_entity.pdbx_description
1 polymer ?
#
loop_
_entity_poly.entity_id
_entity_poly.type
_entity_poly.pdbx_seq_one_letter_code
_entity_poly.pdbx_strand_id
1 'polypeptide(L)'
;AAAAAFVLLAGAAVVQSVRVGDISTELAAERETVAALTEQLERPVLDSAVAQALGDPSSQRVVLGSQVSGSNAIIVLMPDGTGYLAEHTLQPLSADRTYQLWAIVDGKVISAGILGPEPGVVPFHIDPEGFQGFAITEEVIGGVTSSENDPVVAWLAA
;
A
#
# COMPACT_ATOMS: atom_id res chain seq x y z
N ALA A 1 -59.21 46.47 43.61
CA ALA A 1 -59.43 45.97 42.24
C ALA A 1 -58.19 46.28 41.41
N ALA A 2 -57.68 45.28 40.66
CA ALA A 2 -56.61 45.33 39.64
C ALA A 2 -55.20 45.77 40.12
N ALA A 3 -54.07 45.23 39.66
CA ALA A 3 -53.73 44.09 38.82
C ALA A 3 -52.23 43.80 39.05
N ALA A 4 -51.81 42.54 38.88
CA ALA A 4 -50.41 42.13 38.90
C ALA A 4 -49.66 42.63 37.65
N ALA A 5 -48.39 43.02 37.80
CA ALA A 5 -47.48 43.22 36.68
C ALA A 5 -46.12 42.58 37.03
N PHE A 6 -45.87 41.42 36.44
CA PHE A 6 -44.55 40.80 36.33
C PHE A 6 -43.69 41.65 35.39
N VAL A 7 -42.47 42.02 35.80
CA VAL A 7 -41.43 42.51 34.89
C VAL A 7 -40.28 41.50 34.91
N LEU A 8 -40.11 40.86 33.75
CA LEU A 8 -39.02 39.97 33.37
C LEU A 8 -37.70 40.77 33.27
N LEU A 9 -36.68 40.39 34.02
CA LEU A 9 -35.30 40.77 33.71
C LEU A 9 -34.71 39.71 32.79
N ALA A 10 -34.65 40.04 31.50
CA ALA A 10 -33.99 39.25 30.47
C ALA A 10 -32.46 39.32 30.65
N GLY A 11 -31.84 38.19 31.00
CA GLY A 11 -30.40 38.01 30.86
C GLY A 11 -30.06 37.77 29.39
N ALA A 12 -29.33 38.69 28.76
CA ALA A 12 -28.86 38.52 27.38
C ALA A 12 -27.71 37.50 27.35
N ALA A 13 -27.98 36.30 26.84
CA ALA A 13 -26.94 35.36 26.44
C ALA A 13 -26.39 35.81 25.07
N VAL A 14 -25.14 36.28 25.03
CA VAL A 14 -24.41 36.47 23.77
C VAL A 14 -23.97 35.08 23.30
N VAL A 15 -24.77 34.45 22.45
CA VAL A 15 -24.35 33.25 21.73
C VAL A 15 -23.56 33.72 20.52
N GLN A 16 -22.23 33.64 20.58
CA GLN A 16 -21.41 33.77 19.38
C GLN A 16 -21.59 32.50 18.56
N SER A 17 -22.35 32.60 17.47
CA SER A 17 -22.45 31.53 16.48
C SER A 17 -21.10 31.42 15.74
N VAL A 18 -20.27 30.45 16.10
CA VAL A 18 -19.14 30.02 15.26
C VAL A 18 -19.76 29.48 13.97
N ARG A 19 -19.54 30.16 12.84
CA ARG A 19 -19.91 29.63 11.53
C ARG A 19 -19.03 28.42 11.26
N VAL A 20 -19.61 27.22 11.37
CA VAL A 20 -18.99 25.97 10.93
C VAL A 20 -19.08 25.93 9.41
N GLY A 21 -18.19 26.64 8.72
CA GLY A 21 -18.17 26.76 7.26
C GLY A 21 -16.81 26.47 6.62
N ASP A 22 -15.71 26.74 7.32
CA ASP A 22 -14.37 26.78 6.69
C ASP A 22 -13.38 25.73 7.25
N ILE A 23 -13.84 24.78 8.07
CA ILE A 23 -12.95 23.76 8.70
C ILE A 23 -12.55 22.64 7.71
N SER A 24 -13.29 22.48 6.61
CA SER A 24 -13.14 21.35 5.69
C SER A 24 -11.87 21.41 4.83
N THR A 25 -11.40 22.62 4.49
CA THR A 25 -10.26 22.83 3.59
C THR A 25 -8.92 22.76 4.31
N GLU A 26 -8.85 23.27 5.55
CA GLU A 26 -7.63 23.25 6.36
C GLU A 26 -7.30 21.82 6.83
N LEU A 27 -8.33 21.03 7.17
CA LEU A 27 -8.17 19.62 7.54
C LEU A 27 -7.72 18.73 6.37
N ALA A 28 -8.08 19.07 5.13
CA ALA A 28 -7.66 18.32 3.94
C ALA A 28 -6.18 18.57 3.61
N ALA A 29 -5.74 19.82 3.69
CA ALA A 29 -4.34 20.20 3.46
C ALA A 29 -3.40 19.65 4.56
N GLU A 30 -3.86 19.59 5.81
CA GLU A 30 -3.12 18.98 6.91
C GLU A 30 -2.92 17.46 6.69
N ARG A 31 -3.96 16.75 6.23
CA ARG A 31 -3.88 15.31 5.91
C ARG A 31 -2.93 15.02 4.76
N GLU A 32 -2.91 15.85 3.72
CA GLU A 32 -2.00 15.71 2.59
C GLU A 32 -0.54 15.87 3.04
N THR A 33 -0.28 16.85 3.91
CA THR A 33 1.06 17.08 4.48
C THR A 33 1.52 15.90 5.35
N VAL A 34 0.63 15.34 6.18
CA VAL A 34 0.94 14.17 7.02
C VAL A 34 1.20 12.92 6.17
N ALA A 35 0.40 12.71 5.12
CA ALA A 35 0.60 11.59 4.19
C ALA A 35 1.95 11.70 3.47
N ALA A 36 2.25 12.88 2.93
CA ALA A 36 3.53 13.15 2.27
C ALA A 36 4.72 13.00 3.22
N LEU A 37 4.60 13.46 4.48
CA LEU A 37 5.66 13.32 5.48
C LEU A 37 5.87 11.85 5.89
N THR A 38 4.78 11.08 6.02
CA THR A 38 4.85 9.64 6.32
C THR A 38 5.57 8.90 5.20
N GLU A 39 5.20 9.14 3.94
CA GLU A 39 5.86 8.53 2.78
C GLU A 39 7.36 8.90 2.71
N GLN A 40 7.69 10.16 3.01
CA GLN A 40 9.09 10.63 3.07
C GLN A 40 9.92 9.95 4.14
N LEU A 41 9.31 9.51 5.25
CA LEU A 41 9.99 8.79 6.33
C LEU A 41 10.05 7.28 6.07
N GLU A 42 9.01 6.71 5.46
CA GLU A 42 8.95 5.28 5.16
C GLU A 42 9.95 4.87 4.08
N ARG A 43 10.14 5.70 3.04
CA ARG A 43 11.01 5.32 1.91
C ARG A 43 12.47 5.06 2.32
N PRO A 44 13.14 5.94 3.09
CA PRO A 44 14.49 5.66 3.58
C PRO A 44 14.58 4.45 4.51
N VAL A 45 13.52 4.17 5.28
CA VAL A 45 13.46 3.00 6.18
C VAL A 45 13.35 1.70 5.37
N LEU A 46 12.49 1.68 4.34
CA LEU A 46 12.35 0.54 3.43
C LEU A 46 13.63 0.31 2.63
N ASP A 47 14.26 1.36 2.11
CA ASP A 47 15.54 1.26 1.41
C ASP A 47 16.63 0.67 2.32
N SER A 48 16.66 1.09 3.59
CA SER A 48 17.58 0.51 4.58
C SER A 48 17.27 -0.95 4.89
N ALA A 49 15.99 -1.31 4.99
CA ALA A 49 15.56 -2.69 5.23
C ALA A 49 15.94 -3.61 4.06
N VAL A 50 15.74 -3.16 2.81
CA VAL A 50 16.17 -3.89 1.61
C VAL A 50 17.69 -4.02 1.57
N ALA A 51 18.44 -2.96 1.88
CA ALA A 51 19.90 -3.01 1.92
C ALA A 51 20.42 -3.99 2.99
N GLN A 52 19.77 -4.04 4.16
CA GLN A 52 20.08 -5.02 5.20
C GLN A 52 19.76 -6.44 4.75
N ALA A 53 18.58 -6.67 4.16
CA ALA A 53 18.18 -7.97 3.65
C ALA A 53 19.15 -8.46 2.55
N LEU A 54 19.53 -7.60 1.59
CA LEU A 54 20.52 -7.91 0.55
C LEU A 54 21.92 -8.22 1.12
N GLY A 55 22.26 -7.63 2.26
CA GLY A 55 23.52 -7.89 2.96
C GLY A 55 23.49 -9.15 3.84
N ASP A 56 22.30 -9.71 4.10
CA ASP A 56 22.14 -10.91 4.91
C ASP A 56 22.46 -12.16 4.07
N PRO A 57 23.44 -12.98 4.48
CA PRO A 57 23.83 -14.19 3.73
C PRO A 57 22.76 -15.29 3.73
N SER A 58 21.76 -15.20 4.61
CA SER A 58 20.61 -16.11 4.65
C SER A 58 19.46 -15.66 3.74
N SER A 59 19.52 -14.44 3.20
CA SER A 59 18.54 -13.98 2.23
C SER A 59 18.69 -14.68 0.89
N GLN A 60 17.57 -14.83 0.19
CA GLN A 60 17.53 -15.31 -1.17
C GLN A 60 17.09 -14.18 -2.10
N ARG A 61 17.90 -13.93 -3.13
CA ARG A 61 17.52 -13.05 -4.24
C ARG A 61 16.83 -13.86 -5.33
N VAL A 62 15.55 -13.59 -5.54
CA VAL A 62 14.69 -14.25 -6.52
C VAL A 62 14.48 -13.32 -7.70
N VAL A 63 14.75 -13.80 -8.92
CA VAL A 63 14.53 -13.04 -10.15
C VAL A 63 13.30 -13.60 -10.86
N LEU A 64 12.25 -12.78 -10.93
CA LEU A 64 11.04 -13.06 -11.71
C LEU A 64 11.29 -12.57 -13.13
N GLY A 65 11.08 -13.45 -14.10
CA GLY A 65 11.28 -13.13 -15.51
C GLY A 65 9.98 -13.18 -16.30
N SER A 66 9.87 -12.31 -17.30
CA SER A 66 8.86 -12.45 -18.36
C SER A 66 9.40 -13.34 -19.47
N GLN A 67 8.57 -14.24 -19.99
CA GLN A 67 8.89 -14.99 -21.22
C GLN A 67 8.55 -14.19 -22.50
N VAL A 68 7.84 -13.05 -22.37
CA VAL A 68 7.25 -12.34 -23.51
C VAL A 68 7.81 -10.92 -23.65
N SER A 69 7.79 -10.12 -22.58
CA SER A 69 8.12 -8.68 -22.64
C SER A 69 9.59 -8.36 -22.33
N GLY A 70 10.36 -9.33 -21.82
CA GLY A 70 11.70 -9.10 -21.29
C GLY A 70 11.72 -8.34 -19.94
N SER A 71 10.55 -8.02 -19.37
CA SER A 71 10.44 -7.43 -18.04
C SER A 71 10.96 -8.39 -16.97
N ASN A 72 11.45 -7.83 -15.86
CA ASN A 72 11.88 -8.58 -14.70
C ASN A 72 11.51 -7.85 -13.40
N ALA A 73 11.48 -8.61 -12.32
CA ALA A 73 11.36 -8.10 -10.96
C ALA A 73 12.28 -8.90 -10.03
N ILE A 74 12.79 -8.25 -8.99
CA ILE A 74 13.69 -8.84 -8.01
C ILE A 74 13.02 -8.81 -6.66
N ILE A 75 12.90 -9.99 -6.07
CA ILE A 75 12.46 -10.18 -4.70
C ILE A 75 13.67 -10.54 -3.84
N VAL A 76 13.75 -9.95 -2.67
CA VAL A 76 14.66 -10.38 -1.60
C VAL A 76 13.80 -11.05 -0.54
N LEU A 77 14.03 -12.34 -0.32
CA LEU A 77 13.25 -13.18 0.59
C LEU A 77 14.13 -13.63 1.76
N MET A 78 13.66 -13.38 2.98
CA MET A 78 14.29 -13.84 4.22
C MET A 78 13.78 -15.24 4.59
N PRO A 79 14.53 -16.03 5.38
CA PRO A 79 14.13 -17.37 5.78
C PRO A 79 12.81 -17.45 6.58
N ASP A 80 12.42 -16.34 7.23
CA ASP A 80 11.18 -16.24 8.00
C ASP A 80 9.95 -15.93 7.14
N GLY A 81 10.12 -15.78 5.81
CA GLY A 81 9.05 -15.42 4.88
C GLY A 81 8.85 -13.91 4.69
N THR A 82 9.62 -13.07 5.38
CA THR A 82 9.65 -11.63 5.11
C THR A 82 10.27 -11.37 3.74
N GLY A 83 9.56 -10.65 2.88
CA GLY A 83 10.00 -10.39 1.51
C GLY A 83 9.90 -8.93 1.11
N TYR A 84 10.71 -8.52 0.14
CA TYR A 84 10.67 -7.19 -0.44
C TYR A 84 10.73 -7.29 -1.96
N LEU A 85 9.80 -6.63 -2.66
CA LEU A 85 10.02 -6.26 -4.05
C LEU A 85 11.06 -5.13 -4.05
N ALA A 86 12.27 -5.40 -4.53
CA ALA A 86 13.41 -4.49 -4.42
C ALA A 86 13.65 -3.67 -5.70
N GLU A 87 13.57 -4.32 -6.86
CA GLU A 87 13.85 -3.71 -8.16
C GLU A 87 12.93 -4.32 -9.22
N HIS A 88 12.60 -3.57 -10.28
CA HIS A 88 11.89 -4.12 -11.44
C HIS A 88 12.09 -3.27 -12.70
N THR A 89 11.70 -3.85 -13.83
CA THR A 89 11.62 -3.18 -15.15
C THR A 89 10.19 -3.18 -15.72
N LEU A 90 9.20 -3.38 -14.86
CA LEU A 90 7.77 -3.26 -15.20
C LEU A 90 7.47 -1.84 -15.71
N GLN A 91 6.64 -1.76 -16.76
CA GLN A 91 6.21 -0.49 -17.32
C GLN A 91 5.12 0.13 -16.42
N PRO A 92 5.07 1.47 -16.27
CA PRO A 92 3.98 2.12 -15.56
C PRO A 92 2.62 1.81 -16.21
N LEU A 93 1.60 1.56 -15.39
CA LEU A 93 0.23 1.30 -15.84
C LEU A 93 -0.61 2.57 -15.86
N SER A 94 -1.78 2.49 -16.50
CA SER A 94 -2.81 3.52 -16.39
C SER A 94 -3.39 3.57 -14.97
N ALA A 95 -3.94 4.72 -14.58
CA ALA A 95 -4.41 4.97 -13.21
C ALA A 95 -5.59 4.09 -12.75
N ASP A 96 -6.27 3.40 -13.67
CA ASP A 96 -7.35 2.45 -13.40
C ASP A 96 -6.84 0.99 -13.19
N ARG A 97 -5.51 0.81 -13.20
CA ARG A 97 -4.85 -0.49 -13.09
C ARG A 97 -3.83 -0.50 -11.94
N THR A 98 -3.47 -1.70 -11.51
CA THR A 98 -2.42 -1.93 -10.51
C THR A 98 -1.67 -3.20 -10.84
N TYR A 99 -0.40 -3.28 -10.47
CA TYR A 99 0.25 -4.57 -10.33
C TYR A 99 -0.18 -5.22 -9.02
N GLN A 100 -0.22 -6.55 -9.01
CA GLN A 100 -0.47 -7.34 -7.82
C GLN A 100 0.52 -8.49 -7.74
N LEU A 101 1.13 -8.67 -6.57
CA LEU A 101 2.03 -9.76 -6.25
C LEU A 101 1.23 -10.94 -5.70
N TRP A 102 1.57 -12.12 -6.19
CA TRP A 102 1.03 -13.40 -5.79
C TRP A 102 2.13 -14.32 -5.31
N ALA A 103 1.87 -15.04 -4.23
CA ALA A 103 2.65 -16.17 -3.78
C ALA A 103 1.94 -17.47 -4.16
N ILE A 104 2.71 -18.48 -4.51
CA ILE A 104 2.21 -19.82 -4.78
C ILE A 104 2.63 -20.69 -3.60
N VAL A 105 1.65 -21.15 -2.82
CA VAL A 105 1.85 -21.93 -1.60
C VAL A 105 0.93 -23.14 -1.65
N ASP A 106 1.50 -24.34 -1.51
CA ASP A 106 0.78 -25.62 -1.66
C ASP A 106 -0.09 -25.71 -2.93
N GLY A 107 0.44 -25.18 -4.04
CA GLY A 107 -0.24 -25.14 -5.34
C GLY A 107 -1.40 -24.13 -5.42
N LYS A 108 -1.61 -23.32 -4.38
CA LYS A 108 -2.62 -22.25 -4.35
C LYS A 108 -1.96 -20.90 -4.61
N VAL A 109 -2.63 -20.08 -5.41
CA VAL A 109 -2.22 -18.70 -5.68
C VAL A 109 -2.89 -17.79 -4.64
N ILE A 110 -2.09 -17.09 -3.85
CA ILE A 110 -2.53 -16.24 -2.75
C ILE A 110 -1.99 -14.83 -2.98
N SER A 111 -2.81 -13.80 -2.81
CA SER A 111 -2.31 -12.43 -2.94
C SER A 111 -1.34 -12.13 -1.80
N ALA A 112 -0.14 -11.69 -2.16
CA ALA A 112 0.90 -11.27 -1.22
C ALA A 112 1.02 -9.73 -1.12
N GLY A 113 0.49 -8.98 -2.09
CA GLY A 113 0.41 -7.53 -2.00
C GLY A 113 -0.12 -6.84 -3.26
N ILE A 114 -0.72 -5.67 -3.08
CA ILE A 114 -1.09 -4.76 -4.18
C ILE A 114 0.04 -3.73 -4.31
N LEU A 115 0.59 -3.60 -5.51
CA LEU A 115 1.84 -2.86 -5.75
C LEU A 115 1.62 -1.45 -6.32
N GLY A 116 0.42 -1.15 -6.78
CA GLY A 116 0.10 0.09 -7.49
C GLY A 116 0.47 0.05 -8.98
N PRO A 117 0.18 1.13 -9.72
CA PRO A 117 0.45 1.24 -11.16
C PRO A 117 1.93 1.42 -11.51
N GLU A 118 2.73 1.94 -10.58
CA GLU A 118 4.18 2.11 -10.70
C GLU A 118 4.80 1.68 -9.36
N PRO A 119 5.21 0.40 -9.22
CA PRO A 119 5.69 -0.11 -7.95
C PRO A 119 6.98 0.57 -7.50
N GLY A 120 7.14 0.70 -6.18
CA GLY A 120 8.41 1.05 -5.55
C GLY A 120 8.98 -0.15 -4.80
N VAL A 121 9.68 0.11 -3.70
CA VAL A 121 9.98 -0.93 -2.72
C VAL A 121 8.70 -1.29 -1.97
N VAL A 122 8.31 -2.57 -2.02
CA VAL A 122 7.09 -3.05 -1.33
C VAL A 122 7.45 -4.21 -0.41
N PRO A 123 7.28 -4.06 0.92
CA PRO A 123 7.41 -5.18 1.84
C PRO A 123 6.18 -6.08 1.76
N PHE A 124 6.39 -7.37 1.94
CA PHE A 124 5.33 -8.36 2.07
C PHE A 124 5.77 -9.50 2.98
N HIS A 125 4.84 -10.39 3.30
CA HIS A 125 5.12 -11.58 4.08
C HIS A 125 4.38 -12.77 3.49
N ILE A 126 5.04 -13.92 3.49
CA ILE A 126 4.47 -15.20 3.09
C ILE A 126 4.74 -16.25 4.16
N ASP A 127 3.95 -17.31 4.17
CA ASP A 127 4.34 -18.53 4.87
C ASP A 127 5.46 -19.21 4.06
N PRO A 128 6.66 -19.42 4.63
CA PRO A 128 7.73 -20.12 3.94
C PRO A 128 7.44 -21.62 3.76
N GLU A 129 6.57 -22.21 4.58
CA GLU A 129 6.18 -23.62 4.42
C GLU A 129 5.31 -23.79 3.17
N GLY A 130 5.65 -24.78 2.33
CA GLY A 130 4.89 -25.07 1.10
C GLY A 130 5.03 -24.02 0.00
N PHE A 131 5.86 -22.99 0.19
CA PHE A 131 6.14 -21.95 -0.80
C PHE A 131 6.82 -22.52 -2.06
N GLN A 132 6.30 -22.14 -3.22
CA GLN A 132 6.69 -22.68 -4.53
C GLN A 132 7.03 -21.61 -5.55
N GLY A 133 6.70 -20.33 -5.32
CA GLY A 133 7.05 -19.29 -6.28
C GLY A 133 6.24 -18.01 -6.16
N PHE A 134 6.56 -17.08 -7.06
CA PHE A 134 5.92 -15.77 -7.15
C PHE A 134 5.43 -15.50 -8.57
N ALA A 135 4.38 -14.69 -8.66
CA ALA A 135 3.90 -14.12 -9.92
C ALA A 135 3.46 -12.67 -9.71
N ILE A 136 3.61 -11.83 -10.73
CA ILE A 136 3.06 -10.48 -10.76
C ILE A 136 2.14 -10.37 -11.98
N THR A 137 0.92 -9.88 -11.75
CA THR A 137 -0.10 -9.66 -12.79
C THR A 137 -0.52 -8.19 -12.83
N GLU A 138 -1.11 -7.78 -13.95
CA GLU A 138 -1.80 -6.49 -14.08
C GLU A 138 -3.28 -6.65 -13.76
N GLU A 139 -3.76 -5.97 -12.73
CA GLU A 139 -5.14 -6.06 -12.23
C GLU A 139 -5.85 -4.71 -12.33
N VAL A 140 -7.15 -4.71 -12.07
CA VAL A 140 -7.92 -3.48 -11.88
C VAL A 140 -7.49 -2.79 -10.59
N ILE A 141 -7.64 -1.46 -10.53
CA ILE A 141 -7.33 -0.67 -9.33
C ILE A 141 -7.94 -1.29 -8.06
N GLY A 142 -7.15 -1.36 -6.98
CA GLY A 142 -7.54 -2.01 -5.72
C GLY A 142 -7.30 -3.53 -5.69
N GLY A 143 -6.85 -4.12 -6.79
CA GLY A 143 -6.52 -5.54 -6.88
C GLY A 143 -7.73 -6.46 -6.93
N VAL A 144 -7.46 -7.76 -7.00
CA VAL A 144 -8.45 -8.84 -7.06
C VAL A 144 -8.13 -9.91 -6.02
N THR A 145 -9.11 -10.73 -5.67
CA THR A 145 -8.90 -11.87 -4.75
C THR A 145 -8.43 -13.13 -5.46
N SER A 146 -8.62 -13.19 -6.78
CA SER A 146 -8.14 -14.24 -7.67
C SER A 146 -7.87 -13.60 -9.03
N SER A 147 -6.71 -13.86 -9.61
CA SER A 147 -6.38 -13.37 -10.94
C SER A 147 -6.98 -14.27 -12.02
N GLU A 148 -7.44 -13.65 -13.11
CA GLU A 148 -7.76 -14.31 -14.39
C GLU A 148 -6.74 -13.96 -15.47
N ASN A 149 -5.71 -13.17 -15.13
CA ASN A 149 -4.71 -12.66 -16.06
C ASN A 149 -3.46 -13.55 -16.07
N ASP A 150 -2.81 -13.61 -17.22
CA ASP A 150 -1.49 -14.22 -17.31
C ASP A 150 -0.45 -13.38 -16.52
N PRO A 151 0.55 -14.02 -15.88
CA PRO A 151 1.64 -13.30 -15.22
C PRO A 151 2.46 -12.48 -16.22
N VAL A 152 2.73 -11.22 -15.86
CA VAL A 152 3.69 -10.37 -16.57
C VAL A 152 5.11 -10.90 -16.33
N VAL A 153 5.41 -11.23 -15.08
CA VAL A 153 6.65 -11.87 -14.64
C VAL A 153 6.31 -12.95 -13.61
N ALA A 154 7.06 -14.04 -13.63
CA ALA A 154 6.91 -15.12 -12.65
C ALA A 154 8.24 -15.82 -12.37
N TRP A 155 8.27 -16.53 -11.25
CA TRP A 155 9.33 -17.45 -10.89
C TRP A 155 8.74 -18.61 -10.09
N LEU A 156 9.17 -19.83 -10.40
CA LEU A 156 8.86 -21.03 -9.63
C LEU A 156 10.15 -21.61 -9.06
N ALA A 157 10.12 -21.99 -7.79
CA ALA A 157 11.15 -22.80 -7.17
C ALA A 157 11.18 -24.17 -7.88
N ALA A 158 12.38 -24.60 -8.25
CA ALA A 158 12.62 -25.89 -8.92
C ALA A 158 12.68 -27.06 -7.93
#